data_AF-A0A662RWK8-F1
#
_entry.id   AF-A0A662RWK8-F1
#
_cell.length_a   1.000
_cell.length_b   1.000
_cell.length_c   1.000
_cell.angle_alpha   90.00
_cell.angle_beta   90.00
_cell.angle_gamma   90.00
#
_symmetry.space_group_name_H-M   'P 1'
#
loop_
_entity.id
_entity.type
_entity.pdbx_description
1 polymer ?
#
loop_
_entity_poly.entity_id
_entity_poly.type
_entity_poly.pdbx_seq_one_letter_code
_entity_poly.pdbx_strand_id
1 'polypeptide(L)' 'FLKKLHAKSAVALSLLKRAINSGINMPLEHALMTEADCFTIAFATEDAQKNLKAFLKRRK' A
#
# COMPACT_ATOMS: atom_id res chain seq x y z
N PHE A 1 -9.31 -15.74 5.82
CA PHE A 1 -9.06 -14.41 5.21
C PHE A 1 -8.25 -13.50 6.13
N LEU A 2 -8.69 -13.30 7.39
CA LEU A 2 -8.00 -12.44 8.39
C LEU A 2 -6.52 -12.79 8.64
N LYS A 3 -6.15 -14.08 8.70
CA LYS A 3 -4.73 -14.50 8.85
C LYS A 3 -3.84 -14.08 7.66
N LYS A 4 -4.38 -14.02 6.44
CA LYS A 4 -3.65 -13.55 5.25
C LYS A 4 -3.53 -12.01 5.22
N LEU A 5 -4.47 -11.31 5.85
CA LEU A 5 -4.45 -9.87 6.03
C LEU A 5 -3.47 -9.46 7.15
N HIS A 6 -3.40 -10.21 8.26
CA HIS A 6 -2.39 -10.03 9.31
C HIS A 6 -0.96 -10.27 8.82
N ALA A 7 -0.77 -11.15 7.83
CA ALA A 7 0.52 -11.36 7.18
C ALA A 7 0.92 -10.20 6.24
N LYS A 8 0.00 -9.30 5.92
CA LYS A 8 0.27 -8.08 5.15
C LYS A 8 0.38 -6.90 6.13
N SER A 9 1.20 -5.91 5.78
CA SER A 9 1.40 -4.75 6.63
C SER A 9 0.05 -4.05 6.89
N ALA A 10 -0.34 -3.95 8.16
CA ALA A 10 -1.56 -3.26 8.59
C ALA A 10 -1.57 -1.79 8.15
N VAL A 11 -0.37 -1.21 8.03
CA VAL A 11 -0.13 0.14 7.52
C VAL A 11 -0.56 0.25 6.06
N ALA A 12 -0.13 -0.69 5.20
CA ALA A 12 -0.49 -0.71 3.78
C ALA A 12 -2.00 -0.84 3.57
N LEU A 13 -2.68 -1.70 4.33
CA LEU A 13 -4.14 -1.86 4.26
C LEU A 13 -4.89 -0.61 4.72
N SER A 14 -4.39 0.06 5.77
CA SER A 14 -4.99 1.29 6.30
C SER A 14 -4.84 2.46 5.32
N LEU A 15 -3.67 2.57 4.69
CA LEU A 15 -3.39 3.54 3.62
C LEU A 15 -4.29 3.30 2.40
N LEU A 16 -4.44 2.04 1.97
CA LEU A 16 -5.32 1.69 0.85
C LEU A 16 -6.77 2.06 1.13
N LYS A 17 -7.27 1.72 2.32
CA LYS A 17 -8.64 2.10 2.74
C LYS A 17 -8.82 3.62 2.76
N ARG A 18 -7.80 4.35 3.20
CA ARG A 18 -7.81 5.82 3.24
C ARG A 18 -7.78 6.42 1.83
N ALA A 19 -6.91 5.93 0.95
CA ALA A 19 -6.84 6.36 -0.45
C ALA A 19 -8.17 6.15 -1.18
N ILE A 20 -8.80 4.99 -1.03
CA ILE A 20 -10.10 4.68 -1.67
C ILE A 20 -11.21 5.59 -1.11
N ASN A 21 -11.32 5.71 0.21
CA ASN A 21 -12.37 6.54 0.81
C ASN A 21 -12.20 8.04 0.49
N SER A 22 -10.96 8.52 0.43
CA SER A 22 -10.67 9.91 0.07
C SER A 22 -10.82 10.17 -1.43
N GLY A 23 -10.44 9.21 -2.28
CA GLY A 23 -10.53 9.32 -3.74
C GLY A 23 -11.96 9.30 -4.28
N ILE A 24 -12.89 8.60 -3.61
CA ILE A 24 -14.29 8.48 -4.09
C ILE A 24 -15.05 9.82 -4.11
N ASN A 25 -14.62 10.78 -3.28
CA ASN A 25 -15.22 12.11 -3.16
C ASN A 25 -14.43 13.20 -3.91
N MET A 26 -13.40 12.82 -4.67
CA MET A 26 -12.51 13.75 -5.37
C MET A 26 -12.52 13.52 -6.88
N PRO A 27 -12.21 14.56 -7.68
CA PRO A 27 -11.97 14.38 -9.11
C PRO A 27 -10.78 13.44 -9.35
N LEU A 28 -10.85 12.68 -10.46
CA LEU A 28 -9.94 11.58 -10.78
C LEU A 28 -8.44 11.96 -10.66
N GLU A 29 -8.08 13.16 -11.09
CA GLU A 29 -6.70 13.66 -11.05
C GLU A 29 -6.17 13.79 -9.61
N HIS A 30 -6.98 14.35 -8.71
CA HIS A 30 -6.64 14.45 -7.28
C HIS A 30 -6.66 13.08 -6.58
N ALA A 31 -7.57 12.19 -7.00
CA ALA A 31 -7.61 10.82 -6.50
C ALA A 31 -6.31 10.05 -6.86
N LEU A 32 -5.82 10.19 -8.10
CA LEU A 32 -4.56 9.60 -8.56
C LEU A 32 -3.35 10.14 -7.79
N MET A 33 -3.28 11.46 -7.54
CA MET A 33 -2.20 12.04 -6.73
C MET A 33 -2.22 11.49 -5.30
N THR A 34 -3.42 11.42 -4.69
CA THR A 34 -3.60 10.89 -3.33
C THR A 34 -3.23 9.41 -3.24
N GLU A 35 -3.52 8.63 -4.28
CA GLU A 35 -3.12 7.24 -4.39
C GLU A 35 -1.60 7.10 -4.51
N ALA A 36 -0.95 7.94 -5.33
CA ALA A 36 0.51 7.95 -5.49
C ALA A 36 1.25 8.29 -4.18
N ASP A 37 0.73 9.25 -3.40
CA ASP A 37 1.27 9.57 -2.08
C ASP A 37 1.10 8.41 -1.09
N CYS A 38 -0.11 7.82 -1.03
CA CYS A 38 -0.36 6.65 -0.19
C CYS A 38 0.52 5.45 -0.59
N PHE A 39 0.73 5.27 -1.89
CA PHE A 39 1.62 4.24 -2.42
C PHE A 39 3.07 4.49 -1.99
N THR A 40 3.55 5.72 -2.10
CA THR A 40 4.91 6.10 -1.69
C THR A 40 5.13 5.87 -0.21
N ILE A 41 4.17 6.27 0.64
CA ILE A 41 4.22 6.03 2.08
C ILE A 41 4.20 4.53 2.38
N ALA A 42 3.34 3.76 1.72
CA ALA A 42 3.28 2.31 1.88
C ALA A 42 4.58 1.63 1.44
N PHE A 43 5.21 2.12 0.37
CA PHE A 43 6.46 1.60 -0.19
C PHE A 43 7.68 1.94 0.67
N ALA A 44 7.65 3.10 1.34
CA ALA A 44 8.67 3.52 2.30
C ALA A 44 8.65 2.70 3.60
N THR A 45 7.59 1.94 3.88
CA THR A 45 7.54 1.09 5.08
C THR A 45 8.57 -0.03 5.02
N GLU A 46 9.14 -0.35 6.19
CA GLU A 46 10.13 -1.43 6.33
C GLU A 46 9.57 -2.80 5.90
N ASP A 47 8.26 -3.02 6.08
CA ASP A 47 7.56 -4.20 5.60
C ASP A 47 7.58 -4.29 4.07
N ALA A 48 7.32 -3.20 3.36
CA ALA A 48 7.34 -3.19 1.90
C ALA A 48 8.76 -3.48 1.39
N GLN A 49 9.78 -2.85 1.97
CA GLN A 49 11.17 -3.14 1.61
C GLN A 49 11.58 -4.59 1.90
N LYS A 50 11.17 -5.16 3.04
CA LYS A 50 11.40 -6.58 3.35
C LYS A 50 10.71 -7.50 2.34
N ASN A 51 9.45 -7.22 2.00
CA ASN A 51 8.69 -8.01 1.04
C ASN A 51 9.32 -7.92 -0.37
N LEU A 52 9.79 -6.74 -0.79
CA LEU A 52 10.49 -6.55 -2.06
C LEU A 52 11.84 -7.28 -2.09
N LYS A 53 12.62 -7.20 -1.01
CA LYS A 53 13.88 -7.96 -0.87
C LYS A 53 13.64 -9.47 -0.89
N ALA A 54 12.59 -9.95 -0.22
CA ALA A 54 12.19 -11.36 -0.25
C ALA A 54 11.72 -11.80 -1.64
N PHE A 55 11.01 -10.93 -2.37
CA PHE A 55 10.60 -11.18 -3.75
C PHE A 55 11.80 -11.25 -4.71
N LEU A 56 12.75 -10.33 -4.59
CA LEU A 56 14.00 -10.35 -5.35
C LEU A 56 14.85 -11.60 -5.05
N LYS A 57 14.89 -12.05 -3.80
CA LYS A 57 15.59 -13.29 -3.40
C LYS A 57 14.95 -14.56 -3.97
N ARG A 58 13.63 -14.56 -4.22
CA ARG A 58 12.90 -15.70 -4.83
C ARG A 58 13.09 -15.84 -6.34
N ARG A 59 13.67 -14.84 -7.01
CA ARG A 59 14.03 -14.90 -8.45
C ARG A 59 15.44 -15.47 -8.70
N LYS A 60 16.14 -15.94 -7.66
CA LYS A 60 17.34 -16.77 -7.76
C LYS A 60 16.99 -18.22 -7.45
#